data_AF-A0A3Q7IYM7-F1
#
_entry.id   AF-A0A3Q7IYM7-F1
#
_cell.length_a   1.000
_cell.length_b   1.000
_cell.length_c   1.000
_cell.angle_alpha   90.00
_cell.angle_beta   90.00
_cell.angle_gamma   90.00
#
_symmetry.space_group_name_H-M   'P 1'
#
loop_
_entity.id
_entity.type
_entity.pdbx_description
1 polymer ?
#
loop_
_entity_poly.entity_id
_entity_poly.type
_entity_poly.pdbx_seq_one_letter_code
_entity_poly.pdbx_strand_id
1 'polypeptide(L)'
;MVHGIMEVVREVHEGVRWVIMGDDDSIFFVDNMVDILAQYDHTKYYYFGGHSEFILSNYWYSFNQAFGGAGIIMSYPLAKEFAKNVMSCLKRYAHLRSADRTTMNCIADIGVNLSPLQGIHQIDLRGDISGFLSYHPKSLLTSLHHFDMFDPIFPSMDRVQSVFHLQNVAKYDQSRMLQQTICHHRSKSWTFSVSWGYSAHIYEKIMPRSWIQRPIETFRTWQPSPNPPYYMFDVRSPSWDPCEAPHVFFFKSVKKTQRGEIVTMYTRGWPRGIGTCLSSGNFSAEYISEIHVYSPTTKRILIDKCECCDIIHEAGSNKVDIKYRECKINEIIA
;
A
#
# COMPACT_ATOMS: atom_id res chain seq x y z
N MET A 1 5.04 -25.55 -0.24
CA MET A 1 4.73 -24.41 0.65
C MET A 1 4.90 -24.75 2.13
N VAL A 2 3.94 -25.39 2.84
CA VAL A 2 4.02 -25.62 4.32
C VAL A 2 5.36 -26.23 4.81
N HIS A 3 5.89 -27.24 4.12
CA HIS A 3 7.21 -27.84 4.42
C HIS A 3 8.40 -26.87 4.27
N GLY A 4 8.28 -25.81 3.47
CA GLY A 4 9.37 -24.88 3.17
C GLY A 4 9.87 -24.15 4.41
N ILE A 5 8.99 -23.83 5.36
CA ILE A 5 9.36 -23.25 6.65
C ILE A 5 10.28 -24.20 7.43
N MET A 6 10.01 -25.50 7.41
CA MET A 6 10.83 -26.52 8.07
C MET A 6 12.21 -26.66 7.41
N GLU A 7 12.27 -26.64 6.07
CA GLU A 7 13.56 -26.67 5.35
C GLU A 7 14.39 -25.41 5.63
N VAL A 8 13.79 -24.20 5.57
CA VAL A 8 14.48 -22.96 5.94
C VAL A 8 15.01 -23.03 7.37
N VAL A 9 14.21 -23.49 8.33
CA VAL A 9 14.62 -23.66 9.74
C VAL A 9 15.73 -24.70 9.93
N ARG A 10 15.88 -25.66 9.00
CA ARG A 10 16.97 -26.66 9.04
C ARG A 10 18.29 -26.10 8.50
N GLU A 11 18.25 -25.24 7.49
CA GLU A 11 19.45 -24.69 6.83
C GLU A 11 19.99 -23.40 7.49
N VAL A 12 19.21 -22.71 8.33
CA VAL A 12 19.62 -21.43 8.94
C VAL A 12 20.77 -21.54 9.94
N HIS A 13 21.59 -20.49 9.96
CA HIS A 13 22.74 -20.33 10.84
C HIS A 13 22.39 -19.59 12.14
N GLU A 14 23.37 -19.43 13.02
CA GLU A 14 23.23 -18.65 14.26
C GLU A 14 22.83 -17.20 14.00
N GLY A 15 22.00 -16.63 14.88
CA GLY A 15 21.59 -15.22 14.84
C GLY A 15 20.31 -14.89 14.05
N VAL A 16 19.68 -15.86 13.39
CA VAL A 16 18.37 -15.66 12.73
C VAL A 16 17.28 -15.31 13.76
N ARG A 17 16.50 -14.27 13.45
CA ARG A 17 15.46 -13.71 14.33
C ARG A 17 14.03 -13.88 13.81
N TRP A 18 13.88 -13.88 12.50
CA TRP A 18 12.60 -13.91 11.80
C TRP A 18 12.72 -14.81 10.56
N VAL A 19 11.67 -15.57 10.28
CA VAL A 19 11.53 -16.38 9.06
C VAL A 19 10.35 -15.82 8.29
N ILE A 20 10.54 -15.54 7.00
CA ILE A 20 9.52 -14.96 6.13
C ILE A 20 9.26 -15.93 4.97
N MET A 21 8.00 -16.15 4.64
CA MET A 21 7.53 -16.89 3.49
C MET A 21 6.65 -15.96 2.64
N GLY A 22 6.78 -16.05 1.32
CA GLY A 22 6.00 -15.32 0.32
C GLY A 22 6.00 -16.07 -1.00
N ASP A 23 5.09 -15.69 -1.89
CA ASP A 23 4.99 -16.25 -3.25
C ASP A 23 5.89 -15.49 -4.24
N ASP A 24 6.09 -16.05 -5.44
CA ASP A 24 7.06 -15.57 -6.45
C ASP A 24 6.56 -14.39 -7.31
N ASP A 25 5.31 -13.98 -7.10
CA ASP A 25 4.60 -12.83 -7.69
C ASP A 25 4.42 -11.67 -6.68
N SER A 26 5.02 -11.78 -5.49
CA SER A 26 4.96 -10.79 -4.41
C SER A 26 6.23 -9.95 -4.32
N ILE A 27 6.06 -8.68 -3.95
CA ILE A 27 7.19 -7.79 -3.63
C ILE A 27 7.20 -7.42 -2.15
N PHE A 28 8.41 -7.38 -1.57
CA PHE A 28 8.63 -7.07 -0.16
C PHE A 28 9.43 -5.77 0.03
N PHE A 29 8.94 -4.92 0.93
CA PHE A 29 9.57 -3.67 1.35
C PHE A 29 10.40 -3.96 2.61
N VAL A 30 11.58 -4.52 2.40
CA VAL A 30 12.42 -5.11 3.46
C VAL A 30 12.88 -4.10 4.50
N ASP A 31 13.16 -2.85 4.14
CA ASP A 31 13.53 -1.82 5.12
C ASP A 31 12.38 -1.56 6.10
N ASN A 32 11.17 -1.36 5.56
CA ASN A 32 9.97 -1.18 6.36
C ASN A 32 9.68 -2.41 7.23
N MET A 33 9.86 -3.61 6.68
CA MET A 33 9.71 -4.86 7.43
C MET A 33 10.70 -4.93 8.61
N VAL A 34 11.97 -4.56 8.41
CA VAL A 34 12.97 -4.49 9.50
C VAL A 34 12.58 -3.43 10.54
N ASP A 35 12.15 -2.26 10.11
CA ASP A 35 11.73 -1.15 10.98
C ASP A 35 10.47 -1.51 11.81
N ILE A 36 9.56 -2.35 11.29
CA ILE A 36 8.44 -2.93 12.05
C ILE A 36 8.95 -3.99 13.03
N LEU A 37 9.66 -5.01 12.54
CA LEU A 37 10.04 -6.19 13.32
C LEU A 37 11.05 -5.87 14.44
N ALA A 38 11.81 -4.78 14.32
CA ALA A 38 12.68 -4.27 15.37
C ALA A 38 11.93 -3.82 16.64
N GLN A 39 10.61 -3.56 16.56
CA GLN A 39 9.78 -3.14 17.68
C GLN A 39 9.31 -4.33 18.55
N TYR A 40 9.53 -5.57 18.10
CA TYR A 40 9.05 -6.79 18.76
C TYR A 40 10.20 -7.62 19.34
N ASP A 41 9.97 -8.21 20.52
CA ASP A 41 10.91 -9.15 21.14
C ASP A 41 10.93 -10.47 20.37
N HIS A 42 11.81 -10.58 19.37
CA HIS A 42 12.01 -11.76 18.54
C HIS A 42 12.28 -13.08 19.30
N THR A 43 12.49 -13.05 20.63
CA THR A 43 12.58 -14.26 21.48
C THR A 43 11.21 -14.83 21.87
N LYS A 44 10.12 -14.08 21.68
CA LYS A 44 8.73 -14.53 21.88
C LYS A 44 8.17 -15.23 20.65
N TYR A 45 6.97 -15.80 20.76
CA TYR A 45 6.24 -16.34 19.62
C TYR A 45 5.38 -15.26 18.96
N TYR A 46 5.66 -14.99 17.68
CA TYR A 46 4.89 -14.06 16.86
C TYR A 46 4.60 -14.70 15.50
N TYR A 47 3.33 -14.64 15.09
CA TYR A 47 2.85 -14.96 13.76
C TYR A 47 2.24 -13.69 13.18
N PHE A 48 2.94 -13.05 12.25
CA PHE A 48 2.47 -11.86 11.54
C PHE A 48 2.14 -12.18 10.08
N GLY A 49 1.29 -11.34 9.49
CA GLY A 49 1.00 -11.32 8.07
C GLY A 49 -0.20 -10.43 7.77
N GLY A 50 -0.79 -10.61 6.58
CA GLY A 50 -1.90 -9.81 6.07
C GLY A 50 -3.17 -10.63 5.88
N HIS A 51 -4.31 -9.94 5.99
CA HIS A 51 -5.60 -10.43 5.53
C HIS A 51 -5.78 -10.12 4.04
N SER A 52 -6.78 -10.74 3.43
CA SER A 52 -7.22 -10.35 2.10
C SER A 52 -8.05 -9.07 2.15
N GLU A 53 -7.84 -8.19 1.17
CA GLU A 53 -8.68 -7.03 0.88
C GLU A 53 -10.14 -7.43 0.61
N PHE A 54 -10.37 -8.63 0.08
CA PHE A 54 -11.68 -9.15 -0.30
C PHE A 54 -12.32 -9.99 0.82
N ILE A 55 -13.53 -9.63 1.24
CA ILE A 55 -14.18 -10.24 2.41
C ILE A 55 -14.37 -11.76 2.25
N LEU A 56 -14.78 -12.23 1.06
CA LEU A 56 -15.07 -13.65 0.88
C LEU A 56 -13.82 -14.53 0.93
N SER A 57 -12.63 -14.02 0.56
CA SER A 57 -11.38 -14.76 0.77
C SER A 57 -11.15 -15.03 2.26
N ASN A 58 -11.29 -14.03 3.13
CA ASN A 58 -11.15 -14.22 4.58
C ASN A 58 -12.22 -15.17 5.15
N TYR A 59 -13.45 -15.12 4.62
CA TYR A 59 -14.53 -16.02 5.00
C TYR A 59 -14.30 -17.48 4.56
N TRP A 60 -13.81 -17.73 3.34
CA TRP A 60 -13.56 -19.08 2.82
C TRP A 60 -12.30 -19.72 3.42
N TYR A 61 -11.27 -18.92 3.70
CA TYR A 61 -10.02 -19.39 4.30
C TYR A 61 -10.04 -19.27 5.82
N SER A 62 -9.74 -18.09 6.39
CA SER A 62 -9.91 -17.75 7.81
C SER A 62 -9.60 -16.27 8.07
N PHE A 63 -10.33 -15.64 9.00
CA PHE A 63 -10.00 -14.31 9.56
C PHE A 63 -8.87 -14.35 10.63
N ASN A 64 -8.26 -15.51 10.86
CA ASN A 64 -7.09 -15.70 11.72
C ASN A 64 -5.87 -16.20 10.94
N GLN A 65 -5.92 -16.19 9.60
CA GLN A 65 -4.85 -16.66 8.71
C GLN A 65 -4.16 -15.47 8.04
N ALA A 66 -2.83 -15.45 8.13
CA ALA A 66 -2.02 -14.67 7.19
C ALA A 66 -2.00 -15.38 5.84
N PHE A 67 -2.28 -14.65 4.76
CA PHE A 67 -2.21 -15.17 3.41
C PHE A 67 -0.75 -15.28 2.96
N GLY A 68 -0.41 -16.38 2.27
CA GLY A 68 0.96 -16.75 1.90
C GLY A 68 1.56 -15.78 0.90
N GLY A 69 0.81 -15.44 -0.15
CA GLY A 69 1.19 -14.44 -1.14
C GLY A 69 1.50 -13.09 -0.52
N ALA A 70 0.57 -12.55 0.28
CA ALA A 70 0.79 -11.33 1.05
C ALA A 70 2.06 -11.41 1.92
N GLY A 71 2.27 -12.55 2.59
CA GLY A 71 3.47 -12.87 3.33
C GLY A 71 3.18 -13.35 4.74
N ILE A 72 3.82 -14.46 5.11
CA ILE A 72 3.80 -15.03 6.46
C ILE A 72 5.14 -14.76 7.13
N ILE A 73 5.13 -14.10 8.28
CA ILE A 73 6.32 -13.80 9.09
C ILE A 73 6.19 -14.53 10.43
N MET A 74 7.22 -15.28 10.82
CA MET A 74 7.33 -15.93 12.12
C MET A 74 8.56 -15.46 12.85
N SER A 75 8.46 -15.24 14.16
CA SER A 75 9.66 -15.18 15.00
C SER A 75 10.38 -16.52 14.97
N TYR A 76 11.71 -16.51 15.03
CA TYR A 76 12.51 -17.72 14.88
C TYR A 76 12.17 -18.82 15.92
N PRO A 77 11.88 -18.51 17.20
CA PRO A 77 11.43 -19.53 18.15
C PRO A 77 10.11 -20.20 17.74
N LEU A 78 9.15 -19.46 17.17
CA LEU A 78 7.90 -20.03 16.66
C LEU A 78 8.17 -20.89 15.42
N ALA A 79 8.96 -20.40 14.46
CA ALA A 79 9.32 -21.17 13.27
C ALA A 79 10.02 -22.50 13.63
N LYS A 80 10.85 -22.48 14.68
CA LYS A 80 11.52 -23.68 15.22
C LYS A 80 10.53 -24.66 15.86
N GLU A 81 9.55 -24.18 16.60
CA GLU A 81 8.53 -25.06 17.19
C GLU A 81 7.57 -25.63 16.12
N PHE A 82 7.21 -24.80 15.13
CA PHE A 82 6.48 -25.22 13.94
C PHE A 82 7.21 -26.34 13.19
N ALA A 83 8.50 -26.16 12.89
CA ALA A 83 9.30 -27.13 12.15
C ALA A 83 9.36 -28.52 12.81
N LYS A 84 9.40 -28.60 14.15
CA LYS A 84 9.35 -29.89 14.88
C LYS A 84 8.02 -30.62 14.70
N ASN A 85 6.92 -29.87 14.66
CA ASN A 85 5.56 -30.41 14.74
C ASN A 85 4.84 -30.49 13.38
N VAL A 86 5.35 -29.84 12.34
CA VAL A 86 4.69 -29.74 11.02
C VAL A 86 4.32 -31.10 10.44
N MET A 87 5.16 -32.12 10.61
CA MET A 87 4.91 -33.46 10.06
C MET A 87 3.73 -34.19 10.72
N SER A 88 3.45 -33.93 12.00
CA SER A 88 2.28 -34.49 12.68
C SER A 88 1.03 -33.64 12.42
N CYS A 89 1.19 -32.31 12.35
CA CYS A 89 0.14 -31.39 11.95
C CYS A 89 -0.38 -31.66 10.52
N LEU A 90 0.51 -31.85 9.54
CA LEU A 90 0.13 -32.16 8.16
C LEU A 90 -0.69 -33.45 8.04
N LYS A 91 -0.43 -34.45 8.90
CA LYS A 91 -1.25 -35.67 8.98
C LYS A 91 -2.64 -35.38 9.59
N ARG A 92 -2.69 -34.55 10.64
CA ARG A 92 -3.92 -34.11 11.32
C ARG A 92 -4.86 -33.33 10.38
N TYR A 93 -4.29 -32.43 9.56
CA TYR A 93 -5.03 -31.57 8.65
C TYR A 93 -4.92 -31.96 7.17
N ALA A 94 -4.62 -33.24 6.87
CA ALA A 94 -4.50 -33.75 5.49
C ALA A 94 -5.76 -33.57 4.61
N HIS A 95 -6.90 -33.24 5.23
CA HIS A 95 -8.15 -32.90 4.56
C HIS A 95 -8.23 -31.44 4.05
N LEU A 96 -7.36 -30.54 4.54
CA LEU A 96 -7.29 -29.15 4.08
C LEU A 96 -6.55 -29.04 2.74
N ARG A 97 -7.06 -28.17 1.86
CA ARG A 97 -6.53 -27.95 0.50
C ARG A 97 -5.81 -26.61 0.30
N SER A 98 -5.61 -25.85 1.37
CA SER A 98 -4.87 -24.58 1.38
C SER A 98 -3.64 -24.73 2.25
N ALA A 99 -2.48 -24.34 1.72
CA ALA A 99 -1.22 -24.37 2.45
C ALA A 99 -1.27 -23.40 3.63
N ASP A 100 -1.64 -22.15 3.38
CA ASP A 100 -1.75 -21.09 4.41
C ASP A 100 -2.72 -21.45 5.53
N ARG A 101 -3.88 -22.00 5.18
CA ARG A 101 -4.85 -22.45 6.18
C ARG A 101 -4.30 -23.60 7.02
N THR A 102 -3.53 -24.50 6.41
CA THR A 102 -2.84 -25.58 7.15
C THR A 102 -1.75 -25.01 8.04
N THR A 103 -0.92 -24.07 7.55
CA THR A 103 0.09 -23.35 8.32
C THR A 103 -0.54 -22.66 9.54
N MET A 104 -1.64 -21.93 9.35
CA MET A 104 -2.41 -21.29 10.43
C MET A 104 -2.89 -22.32 11.47
N ASN A 105 -3.46 -23.46 11.05
CA ASN A 105 -3.90 -24.50 11.99
C ASN A 105 -2.72 -25.08 12.80
N CYS A 106 -1.57 -25.33 12.16
CA CYS A 106 -0.37 -25.80 12.86
C CYS A 106 0.18 -24.80 13.87
N ILE A 107 0.03 -23.50 13.62
CA ILE A 107 0.44 -22.43 14.55
C ILE A 107 -0.57 -22.30 15.71
N ALA A 108 -1.87 -22.46 15.41
CA ALA A 108 -2.93 -22.50 16.42
C ALA A 108 -2.77 -23.71 17.36
N ASP A 109 -2.34 -24.87 16.85
CA ASP A 109 -1.97 -26.06 17.65
C ASP A 109 -0.82 -25.79 18.64
N ILE A 110 0.07 -24.82 18.34
CA ILE A 110 1.15 -24.36 19.24
C ILE A 110 0.63 -23.32 20.25
N GLY A 111 -0.62 -22.84 20.10
CA GLY A 111 -1.27 -21.87 20.96
C GLY A 111 -1.01 -20.40 20.57
N VAL A 112 -0.64 -20.14 19.31
CA VAL A 112 -0.33 -18.79 18.81
C VAL A 112 -1.38 -18.35 17.78
N ASN A 113 -1.85 -17.10 17.90
CA ASN A 113 -2.80 -16.49 16.98
C ASN A 113 -2.10 -15.50 16.04
N LEU A 114 -2.75 -15.22 14.90
CA LEU A 114 -2.31 -14.17 13.99
C LEU A 114 -2.32 -12.80 14.67
N SER A 115 -1.25 -12.05 14.45
CA SER A 115 -1.17 -10.61 14.68
C SER A 115 -1.11 -9.91 13.32
N PRO A 116 -2.21 -9.35 12.79
CA PRO A 116 -2.22 -8.79 11.45
C PRO A 116 -1.44 -7.46 11.38
N LEU A 117 -0.66 -7.26 10.30
CA LEU A 117 0.07 -6.02 10.03
C LEU A 117 -0.58 -5.29 8.85
N GLN A 118 -0.97 -4.02 9.05
CA GLN A 118 -1.78 -3.25 8.09
C GLN A 118 -1.09 -2.90 6.75
N GLY A 119 0.21 -3.15 6.61
CA GLY A 119 0.95 -2.93 5.36
C GLY A 119 1.30 -4.21 4.59
N ILE A 120 0.73 -5.36 4.99
CA ILE A 120 0.90 -6.64 4.31
C ILE A 120 -0.39 -6.91 3.52
N HIS A 121 -0.30 -6.88 2.19
CA HIS A 121 -1.46 -6.90 1.29
C HIS A 121 -1.45 -8.10 0.35
N GLN A 122 -2.56 -8.84 0.34
CA GLN A 122 -2.82 -9.95 -0.57
C GLN A 122 -3.25 -9.44 -1.95
N ILE A 123 -4.04 -8.37 -1.98
CA ILE A 123 -4.66 -7.78 -3.17
C ILE A 123 -5.39 -8.84 -4.01
N ASP A 124 -6.33 -9.55 -3.37
CA ASP A 124 -7.37 -10.32 -4.08
C ASP A 124 -8.36 -9.35 -4.76
N LEU A 125 -7.88 -8.56 -5.71
CA LEU A 125 -8.61 -7.59 -6.53
C LEU A 125 -8.28 -7.83 -8.00
N ARG A 126 -9.12 -7.31 -8.91
CA ARG A 126 -9.01 -7.55 -10.36
C ARG A 126 -9.08 -6.26 -11.16
N GLY A 127 -8.39 -6.21 -12.30
CA GLY A 127 -8.40 -5.04 -13.19
C GLY A 127 -7.49 -3.92 -12.68
N ASP A 128 -7.94 -2.66 -12.82
CA ASP A 128 -7.19 -1.48 -12.41
C ASP A 128 -7.22 -1.26 -10.89
N ILE A 129 -6.13 -1.59 -10.20
CA ILE A 129 -5.97 -1.36 -8.75
C ILE A 129 -5.43 0.04 -8.40
N SER A 130 -5.36 0.98 -9.36
CA SER A 130 -4.79 2.32 -9.12
C SER A 130 -5.51 3.10 -8.02
N GLY A 131 -6.82 2.93 -7.87
CA GLY A 131 -7.60 3.51 -6.79
C GLY A 131 -7.17 3.01 -5.40
N PHE A 132 -6.86 1.71 -5.28
CA PHE A 132 -6.31 1.10 -4.06
C PHE A 132 -4.89 1.61 -3.78
N LEU A 133 -3.98 1.52 -4.75
CA LEU A 133 -2.60 2.00 -4.58
C LEU A 133 -2.49 3.53 -4.37
N SER A 134 -3.51 4.30 -4.73
CA SER A 134 -3.62 5.74 -4.43
C SER A 134 -4.05 6.04 -2.98
N TYR A 135 -4.29 5.02 -2.17
CA TYR A 135 -4.64 5.11 -0.76
C TYR A 135 -4.01 3.95 0.02
N HIS A 136 -2.91 4.22 0.72
CA HIS A 136 -2.41 3.31 1.75
C HIS A 136 -2.85 3.79 3.15
N PRO A 137 -3.19 2.87 4.08
CA PRO A 137 -3.37 3.22 5.49
C PRO A 137 -2.09 3.84 6.09
N LYS A 138 -2.22 4.46 7.28
CA LYS A 138 -1.09 5.04 8.03
C LYS A 138 -0.24 3.96 8.71
N SER A 139 0.37 3.11 7.90
CA SER A 139 1.23 2.00 8.29
C SER A 139 2.38 1.91 7.29
N LEU A 140 3.51 1.34 7.71
CA LEU A 140 4.63 1.09 6.80
C LEU A 140 4.25 -0.04 5.83
N LEU A 141 4.23 0.26 4.54
CA LEU A 141 4.01 -0.75 3.49
C LEU A 141 5.08 -1.82 3.59
N THR A 142 4.68 -3.09 3.69
CA THR A 142 5.56 -4.24 3.94
C THR A 142 5.58 -5.17 2.74
N SER A 143 4.45 -5.37 2.08
CA SER A 143 4.37 -6.21 0.88
C SER A 143 3.13 -5.92 0.03
N LEU A 144 3.25 -6.29 -1.26
CA LEU A 144 2.16 -6.31 -2.23
C LEU A 144 2.29 -7.62 -3.04
N HIS A 145 1.31 -8.52 -2.91
CA HIS A 145 0.92 -9.55 -3.89
C HIS A 145 -0.15 -8.91 -4.81
N HIS A 146 -0.72 -9.44 -5.90
CA HIS A 146 -0.61 -10.67 -6.67
C HIS A 146 -0.37 -10.21 -8.12
N PHE A 147 0.87 -9.81 -8.47
CA PHE A 147 1.12 -8.84 -9.56
C PHE A 147 0.74 -9.29 -10.98
N ASP A 148 0.60 -10.59 -11.20
CA ASP A 148 0.14 -11.23 -12.42
C ASP A 148 -1.39 -11.16 -12.60
N MET A 149 -2.16 -10.93 -11.53
CA MET A 149 -3.63 -11.06 -11.50
C MET A 149 -4.43 -9.77 -11.71
N PHE A 150 -3.78 -8.61 -11.63
CA PHE A 150 -4.35 -7.28 -11.90
C PHE A 150 -3.61 -6.58 -13.07
N ASP A 151 -4.15 -5.46 -13.56
CA ASP A 151 -3.61 -4.75 -14.73
C ASP A 151 -2.28 -4.02 -14.37
N PRO A 152 -1.38 -3.73 -15.33
CA PRO A 152 -0.14 -3.00 -15.05
C PRO A 152 -0.39 -1.69 -14.31
N ILE A 153 0.29 -1.50 -13.18
CA ILE A 153 -0.02 -0.41 -12.24
C ILE A 153 0.43 0.98 -12.73
N PHE A 154 1.22 1.06 -13.80
CA PHE A 154 1.65 2.31 -14.44
C PHE A 154 1.26 2.35 -15.92
N PRO A 155 0.86 3.52 -16.45
CA PRO A 155 0.49 3.66 -17.86
C PRO A 155 1.69 3.42 -18.78
N SER A 156 1.43 2.79 -19.93
CA SER A 156 2.43 2.47 -20.95
C SER A 156 3.59 1.58 -20.49
N MET A 157 3.39 0.81 -19.41
CA MET A 157 4.33 -0.20 -18.91
C MET A 157 3.65 -1.57 -18.87
N ASP A 158 4.43 -2.64 -19.04
CA ASP A 158 3.97 -3.98 -18.67
C ASP A 158 4.07 -4.21 -17.14
N ARG A 159 3.64 -5.38 -16.66
CA ARG A 159 3.67 -5.73 -15.21
C ARG A 159 5.07 -5.71 -14.63
N VAL A 160 6.05 -6.26 -15.34
CA VAL A 160 7.45 -6.40 -14.89
C VAL A 160 8.13 -5.03 -14.85
N GLN A 161 7.95 -4.23 -15.91
CA GLN A 161 8.37 -2.83 -15.96
C GLN A 161 7.76 -2.02 -14.82
N SER A 162 6.46 -2.19 -14.56
CA SER A 162 5.74 -1.49 -13.49
C SER A 162 6.29 -1.82 -12.10
N VAL A 163 6.58 -3.10 -11.84
CA VAL A 163 7.22 -3.55 -10.58
C VAL A 163 8.60 -2.93 -10.41
N PHE A 164 9.46 -2.99 -11.43
CA PHE A 164 10.79 -2.38 -11.35
C PHE A 164 10.72 -0.86 -11.16
N HIS A 165 9.75 -0.18 -11.78
CA HIS A 165 9.53 1.26 -11.61
C HIS A 165 9.13 1.62 -10.17
N LEU A 166 8.22 0.86 -9.56
CA LEU A 166 7.83 1.01 -8.15
C LEU A 166 9.01 0.74 -7.20
N GLN A 167 9.75 -0.34 -7.43
CA GLN A 167 10.94 -0.69 -6.64
C GLN A 167 12.05 0.36 -6.77
N ASN A 168 12.19 1.03 -7.92
CA ASN A 168 13.19 2.06 -8.13
C ASN A 168 12.97 3.30 -7.26
N VAL A 169 11.72 3.68 -6.98
CA VAL A 169 11.42 4.77 -6.02
C VAL A 169 11.45 4.31 -4.57
N ALA A 170 11.07 3.07 -4.29
CA ALA A 170 11.19 2.48 -2.96
C ALA A 170 12.64 2.47 -2.43
N LYS A 171 13.65 2.40 -3.32
CA LYS A 171 15.09 2.54 -2.96
C LYS A 171 15.46 3.90 -2.36
N TYR A 172 14.64 4.94 -2.55
CA TYR A 172 14.90 6.29 -2.01
C TYR A 172 14.29 6.47 -0.63
N ASP A 173 13.07 5.96 -0.41
CA ASP A 173 12.39 5.98 0.88
C ASP A 173 11.22 4.98 0.93
N GLN A 174 11.42 3.82 1.57
CA GLN A 174 10.32 2.87 1.76
C GLN A 174 9.26 3.39 2.74
N SER A 175 9.64 4.23 3.72
CA SER A 175 8.73 4.65 4.80
C SER A 175 7.60 5.56 4.34
N ARG A 176 7.74 6.17 3.16
CA ARG A 176 6.70 6.95 2.49
C ARG A 176 5.98 6.20 1.38
N MET A 177 6.38 4.99 1.01
CA MET A 177 5.75 4.27 -0.11
C MET A 177 4.23 4.14 0.08
N LEU A 178 3.51 4.59 -0.95
CA LEU A 178 2.05 4.67 -1.05
C LEU A 178 1.34 5.54 0.02
N GLN A 179 2.08 6.19 0.93
CA GLN A 179 1.48 6.99 1.99
C GLN A 179 0.67 8.16 1.41
N GLN A 180 -0.62 8.22 1.78
CA GLN A 180 -1.52 9.25 1.27
C GLN A 180 -1.37 10.57 2.04
N THR A 181 -0.83 11.58 1.37
CA THR A 181 -0.80 12.97 1.85
C THR A 181 -1.83 13.81 1.10
N ILE A 182 -2.65 14.57 1.83
CA ILE A 182 -3.72 15.41 1.26
C ILE A 182 -3.44 16.87 1.61
N CYS A 183 -3.53 17.75 0.61
CA CYS A 183 -3.12 19.15 0.66
C CYS A 183 -4.21 20.05 0.03
N HIS A 184 -4.40 21.27 0.52
CA HIS A 184 -5.46 22.17 0.03
C HIS A 184 -4.88 23.50 -0.48
N HIS A 185 -5.01 23.76 -1.78
CA HIS A 185 -4.63 25.04 -2.41
C HIS A 185 -5.86 25.95 -2.47
N ARG A 186 -6.19 26.57 -1.33
CA ARG A 186 -7.45 27.33 -1.15
C ARG A 186 -7.64 28.48 -2.13
N SER A 187 -6.56 29.11 -2.60
CA SER A 187 -6.59 30.21 -3.59
C SER A 187 -7.16 29.82 -4.96
N LYS A 188 -7.23 28.53 -5.28
CA LYS A 188 -7.88 28.00 -6.50
C LYS A 188 -8.97 26.96 -6.20
N SER A 189 -9.33 26.82 -4.93
CA SER A 189 -10.24 25.77 -4.46
C SER A 189 -9.81 24.34 -4.82
N TRP A 190 -8.51 24.05 -4.92
CA TRP A 190 -8.02 22.69 -5.28
C TRP A 190 -7.68 21.84 -4.06
N THR A 191 -8.02 20.55 -4.09
CA THR A 191 -7.44 19.52 -3.21
C THR A 191 -6.47 18.65 -3.99
N PHE A 192 -5.27 18.44 -3.44
CA PHE A 192 -4.31 17.48 -3.93
C PHE A 192 -4.32 16.25 -3.03
N SER A 193 -4.17 15.07 -3.61
CA SER A 193 -3.96 13.81 -2.89
C SER A 193 -2.81 13.06 -3.54
N VAL A 194 -1.74 12.82 -2.80
CA VAL A 194 -0.51 12.18 -3.30
C VAL A 194 -0.32 10.85 -2.58
N SER A 195 -0.20 9.77 -3.35
CA SER A 195 0.32 8.48 -2.90
C SER A 195 1.80 8.43 -3.29
N TRP A 196 2.68 8.64 -2.30
CA TRP A 196 4.10 8.90 -2.57
C TRP A 196 4.77 7.70 -3.24
N GLY A 197 5.46 7.96 -4.35
CA GLY A 197 6.08 6.94 -5.21
C GLY A 197 5.12 6.26 -6.20
N TYR A 198 3.84 6.62 -6.23
CA TYR A 198 2.85 5.99 -7.12
C TYR A 198 2.01 6.98 -7.93
N SER A 199 1.16 7.78 -7.28
CA SER A 199 0.18 8.62 -7.97
C SER A 199 -0.02 9.97 -7.28
N ALA A 200 -0.56 10.92 -8.03
CA ALA A 200 -1.07 12.17 -7.50
C ALA A 200 -2.38 12.55 -8.20
N HIS A 201 -3.30 13.12 -7.43
CA HIS A 201 -4.62 13.55 -7.86
C HIS A 201 -4.81 15.04 -7.61
N ILE A 202 -5.44 15.75 -8.55
CA ILE A 202 -5.95 17.11 -8.33
C ILE A 202 -7.48 17.08 -8.46
N TYR A 203 -8.18 17.59 -7.45
CA TYR A 203 -9.62 17.82 -7.45
C TYR A 203 -9.88 19.31 -7.58
N GLU A 204 -10.78 19.74 -8.47
CA GLU A 204 -11.13 21.16 -8.67
C GLU A 204 -12.13 21.68 -7.61
N LYS A 205 -12.06 21.13 -6.39
CA LYS A 205 -12.91 21.42 -5.22
C LYS A 205 -12.11 21.16 -3.94
N ILE A 206 -12.42 21.89 -2.86
CA ILE A 206 -11.88 21.58 -1.52
C ILE A 206 -12.62 20.35 -0.98
N MET A 207 -12.09 19.18 -1.33
CA MET A 207 -12.61 17.88 -0.90
C MET A 207 -12.22 17.56 0.54
N PRO A 208 -13.16 17.15 1.42
CA PRO A 208 -12.84 16.71 2.78
C PRO A 208 -11.89 15.52 2.81
N ARG A 209 -10.95 15.50 3.76
CA ARG A 209 -9.98 14.40 3.89
C ARG A 209 -10.63 13.03 4.08
N SER A 210 -11.65 12.94 4.94
CA SER A 210 -12.42 11.71 5.18
C SER A 210 -13.13 11.19 3.93
N TRP A 211 -13.51 12.06 3.00
CA TRP A 211 -14.02 11.65 1.69
C TRP A 211 -12.88 11.09 0.83
N ILE A 212 -11.76 11.82 0.75
CA ILE A 212 -10.59 11.46 -0.08
C ILE A 212 -9.93 10.14 0.36
N GLN A 213 -9.93 9.82 1.66
CA GLN A 213 -9.40 8.60 2.24
C GLN A 213 -10.19 7.32 1.91
N ARG A 214 -11.36 7.41 1.26
CA ARG A 214 -12.04 6.22 0.71
C ARG A 214 -11.62 6.05 -0.75
N PRO A 215 -10.79 5.06 -1.13
CA PRO A 215 -10.29 4.91 -2.49
C PRO A 215 -11.41 4.86 -3.54
N ILE A 216 -11.10 5.31 -4.76
CA ILE A 216 -12.02 5.15 -5.89
C ILE A 216 -12.02 3.67 -6.28
N GLU A 217 -13.21 3.08 -6.41
CA GLU A 217 -13.39 1.71 -6.89
C GLU A 217 -13.12 1.65 -8.40
N THR A 218 -11.84 1.64 -8.77
CA THR A 218 -11.33 1.36 -10.13
C THR A 218 -11.18 -0.15 -10.39
N PHE A 219 -11.04 -0.91 -9.30
CA PHE A 219 -10.83 -2.35 -9.27
C PHE A 219 -12.16 -3.11 -9.21
N ARG A 220 -12.07 -4.42 -9.38
CA ARG A 220 -13.16 -5.39 -9.27
C ARG A 220 -12.85 -6.41 -8.19
N THR A 221 -13.88 -7.09 -7.69
CA THR A 221 -13.75 -8.18 -6.72
C THR A 221 -12.94 -9.36 -7.28
N TRP A 222 -12.28 -10.12 -6.39
CA TRP A 222 -11.54 -11.34 -6.73
C TRP A 222 -12.36 -12.38 -7.50
N GLN A 223 -13.60 -12.55 -7.02
CA GLN A 223 -14.60 -13.50 -7.45
C GLN A 223 -15.97 -12.80 -7.44
N PRO A 224 -17.00 -13.34 -8.12
CA PRO A 224 -18.36 -12.81 -8.01
C PRO A 224 -18.84 -12.79 -6.55
N SER A 225 -19.22 -11.62 -6.04
CA SER A 225 -19.94 -11.48 -4.77
C SER A 225 -21.29 -10.83 -5.05
N PRO A 226 -22.42 -11.45 -4.64
CA PRO A 226 -23.75 -10.96 -5.01
C PRO A 226 -24.20 -9.73 -4.22
N ASN A 227 -23.72 -9.54 -2.99
CA ASN A 227 -24.16 -8.47 -2.10
C ASN A 227 -22.96 -7.85 -1.36
N PRO A 228 -22.98 -6.52 -1.10
CA PRO A 228 -21.98 -5.85 -0.27
C PRO A 228 -22.15 -6.22 1.23
N PRO A 229 -21.13 -5.99 2.07
CA PRO A 229 -19.83 -5.40 1.74
C PRO A 229 -18.92 -6.35 0.97
N TYR A 230 -18.09 -5.81 0.08
CA TYR A 230 -17.15 -6.58 -0.75
C TYR A 230 -15.72 -6.58 -0.20
N TYR A 231 -15.29 -5.46 0.38
CA TYR A 231 -13.90 -5.22 0.77
C TYR A 231 -13.78 -4.96 2.27
N MET A 232 -12.61 -5.23 2.83
CA MET A 232 -12.26 -4.95 4.23
C MET A 232 -12.05 -3.44 4.54
N PHE A 233 -12.46 -2.55 3.62
CA PHE A 233 -12.32 -1.10 3.70
C PHE A 233 -13.41 -0.38 2.90
N ASP A 234 -13.69 0.88 3.27
CA ASP A 234 -14.67 1.71 2.57
C ASP A 234 -14.14 2.21 1.21
N VAL A 235 -14.97 2.15 0.18
CA VAL A 235 -14.69 2.69 -1.16
C VAL A 235 -15.63 3.84 -1.53
N ARG A 236 -15.33 4.54 -2.62
CA ARG A 236 -16.28 5.43 -3.32
C ARG A 236 -16.33 5.10 -4.81
N SER A 237 -17.49 5.25 -5.43
CA SER A 237 -17.62 5.10 -6.88
C SER A 237 -16.86 6.21 -7.63
N PRO A 238 -16.43 5.98 -8.88
CA PRO A 238 -16.01 7.04 -9.78
C PRO A 238 -17.09 8.12 -9.93
N SER A 239 -16.70 9.39 -9.99
CA SER A 239 -17.61 10.52 -10.18
C SER A 239 -17.51 11.08 -11.60
N TRP A 240 -18.64 11.51 -12.15
CA TRP A 240 -18.74 12.25 -13.41
C TRP A 240 -18.87 13.77 -13.22
N ASP A 241 -18.86 14.26 -11.97
CA ASP A 241 -18.78 15.69 -11.66
C ASP A 241 -17.34 16.19 -11.98
N PRO A 242 -17.15 17.18 -12.88
CA PRO A 242 -15.83 17.75 -13.16
C PRO A 242 -15.10 18.32 -11.93
N CYS A 243 -15.81 18.62 -10.85
CA CYS A 243 -15.23 19.12 -9.59
C CYS A 243 -14.74 17.99 -8.67
N GLU A 244 -15.29 16.78 -8.80
CA GLU A 244 -14.97 15.63 -7.94
C GLU A 244 -14.21 14.49 -8.66
N ALA A 245 -14.24 14.47 -10.00
CA ALA A 245 -13.42 13.58 -10.83
C ALA A 245 -11.95 14.06 -10.84
N PRO A 246 -10.99 13.30 -10.29
CA PRO A 246 -9.60 13.77 -10.20
C PRO A 246 -8.92 13.86 -11.56
N HIS A 247 -8.05 14.85 -11.71
CA HIS A 247 -6.96 14.76 -12.69
C HIS A 247 -5.92 13.77 -12.16
N VAL A 248 -5.62 12.72 -12.92
CA VAL A 248 -4.73 11.63 -12.48
C VAL A 248 -3.32 11.81 -13.04
N PHE A 249 -2.34 11.72 -12.15
CA PHE A 249 -0.91 11.79 -12.45
C PHE A 249 -0.22 10.55 -11.89
N PHE A 250 0.73 9.98 -12.63
CA PHE A 250 1.50 8.81 -12.23
C PHE A 250 2.97 9.16 -12.03
N PHE A 251 3.60 8.50 -11.07
CA PHE A 251 5.03 8.63 -10.79
C PHE A 251 5.87 8.32 -12.04
N LYS A 252 6.82 9.20 -12.37
CA LYS A 252 7.67 9.12 -13.56
C LYS A 252 9.17 9.09 -13.26
N SER A 253 9.64 9.83 -12.25
CA SER A 253 11.06 9.79 -11.86
C SER A 253 11.30 10.32 -10.45
N VAL A 254 12.39 9.88 -9.83
CA VAL A 254 12.85 10.30 -8.52
C VAL A 254 14.30 10.77 -8.59
N LYS A 255 14.66 11.80 -7.82
CA LYS A 255 16.05 12.24 -7.64
C LYS A 255 16.27 12.82 -6.25
N LYS A 256 17.51 12.74 -5.76
CA LYS A 256 17.95 13.43 -4.54
C LYS A 256 18.55 14.79 -4.91
N THR A 257 18.17 15.85 -4.20
CA THR A 257 18.71 17.20 -4.41
C THR A 257 20.02 17.40 -3.66
N GLN A 258 20.82 18.38 -4.08
CA GLN A 258 22.00 18.83 -3.34
C GLN A 258 21.68 19.33 -1.92
N ARG A 259 20.42 19.71 -1.65
CA ARG A 259 19.94 20.16 -0.33
C ARG A 259 19.51 19.02 0.59
N GLY A 260 19.62 17.76 0.17
CA GLY A 260 19.19 16.62 0.96
C GLY A 260 17.68 16.40 0.97
N GLU A 261 16.97 16.83 -0.07
CA GLU A 261 15.54 16.53 -0.28
C GLU A 261 15.40 15.41 -1.33
N ILE A 262 14.34 14.60 -1.25
CA ILE A 262 13.95 13.68 -2.32
C ILE A 262 12.85 14.37 -3.14
N VAL A 263 13.01 14.40 -4.45
CA VAL A 263 12.02 14.95 -5.38
C VAL A 263 11.47 13.82 -6.23
N THR A 264 10.17 13.56 -6.09
CA THR A 264 9.42 12.66 -6.96
C THR A 264 8.60 13.48 -7.96
N MET A 265 8.65 13.10 -9.23
CA MET A 265 7.99 13.78 -10.34
C MET A 265 6.86 12.90 -10.87
N TYR A 266 5.67 13.47 -11.01
CA TYR A 266 4.46 12.79 -11.48
C TYR A 266 3.96 13.50 -12.74
N THR A 267 3.61 12.74 -13.77
CA THR A 267 3.06 13.27 -15.03
C THR A 267 1.63 12.83 -15.22
N ARG A 268 0.81 13.70 -15.83
CA ARG A 268 -0.58 13.41 -16.17
C ARG A 268 -0.69 12.09 -16.94
N GLY A 269 -1.57 11.19 -16.49
CA GLY A 269 -1.83 9.90 -17.15
C GLY A 269 -2.64 10.10 -18.42
N TRP A 270 -3.85 10.67 -18.29
CA TRP A 270 -4.76 10.92 -19.40
C TRP A 270 -5.63 12.17 -19.15
N PRO A 271 -6.18 12.80 -20.21
CA PRO A 271 -7.26 13.77 -20.08
C PRO A 271 -8.50 13.11 -19.48
N ARG A 272 -9.27 13.84 -18.67
CA ARG A 272 -10.47 13.28 -18.03
C ARG A 272 -11.66 13.09 -18.98
N GLY A 273 -11.73 13.88 -20.05
CA GLY A 273 -12.87 13.88 -20.99
C GLY A 273 -14.20 14.42 -20.45
N ILE A 274 -14.21 14.92 -19.19
CA ILE A 274 -15.42 15.32 -18.44
C ILE A 274 -15.67 16.86 -18.49
N GLY A 275 -14.69 17.65 -18.97
CA GLY A 275 -14.77 19.11 -19.00
C GLY A 275 -14.22 19.78 -17.74
N THR A 276 -14.53 21.06 -17.53
CA THR A 276 -14.02 21.90 -16.43
C THR A 276 -15.02 22.06 -15.29
N CYS A 277 -14.56 22.15 -14.04
CA CYS A 277 -15.40 22.52 -12.91
C CYS A 277 -15.82 23.99 -13.01
N LEU A 278 -17.12 24.23 -13.19
CA LEU A 278 -17.67 25.60 -13.28
C LEU A 278 -17.82 26.28 -11.91
N SER A 279 -17.93 25.50 -10.82
CA SER A 279 -18.15 26.04 -9.47
C SER A 279 -16.90 26.62 -8.79
N SER A 280 -15.70 26.30 -9.31
CA SER A 280 -14.41 26.71 -8.73
C SER A 280 -13.91 28.09 -9.16
N GLY A 281 -14.76 28.92 -9.80
CA GLY A 281 -14.35 30.23 -10.31
C GLY A 281 -13.48 30.15 -11.57
N ASN A 282 -13.64 29.07 -12.36
CA ASN A 282 -12.93 28.82 -13.61
C ASN A 282 -11.41 28.54 -13.46
N PHE A 283 -10.94 28.23 -12.25
CA PHE A 283 -9.57 27.74 -12.02
C PHE A 283 -9.45 26.25 -12.38
N SER A 284 -9.51 25.91 -13.66
CA SER A 284 -9.27 24.52 -14.07
C SER A 284 -7.81 24.12 -13.89
N ALA A 285 -7.55 22.88 -13.51
CA ALA A 285 -6.22 22.27 -13.45
C ALA A 285 -5.86 21.48 -14.73
N GLU A 286 -6.66 21.55 -15.81
CA GLU A 286 -6.44 20.78 -17.05
C GLU A 286 -5.09 21.09 -17.72
N TYR A 287 -4.57 22.33 -17.59
CA TYR A 287 -3.24 22.72 -18.11
C TYR A 287 -2.05 22.21 -17.28
N ILE A 288 -2.27 21.64 -16.09
CA ILE A 288 -1.19 21.08 -15.28
C ILE A 288 -0.76 19.75 -15.91
N SER A 289 0.49 19.66 -16.36
CA SER A 289 1.10 18.45 -16.92
C SER A 289 1.96 17.69 -15.90
N GLU A 290 2.53 18.41 -14.92
CA GLU A 290 3.52 17.86 -13.99
C GLU A 290 3.27 18.29 -12.54
N ILE A 291 3.50 17.36 -11.60
CA ILE A 291 3.52 17.61 -10.15
C ILE A 291 4.88 17.15 -9.63
N HIS A 292 5.54 17.98 -8.83
CA HIS A 292 6.79 17.67 -8.16
C HIS A 292 6.56 17.65 -6.65
N VAL A 293 6.91 16.55 -5.99
CA VAL A 293 6.75 16.39 -4.54
C VAL A 293 8.12 16.33 -3.88
N TYR A 294 8.38 17.27 -2.97
CA TYR A 294 9.62 17.42 -2.23
C TYR A 294 9.42 16.85 -0.82
N SER A 295 10.07 15.72 -0.52
CA SER A 295 10.03 15.07 0.79
C SER A 295 11.39 15.10 1.50
N PRO A 296 11.43 15.18 2.84
CA PRO A 296 12.67 15.02 3.61
C PRO A 296 13.32 13.64 3.37
N THR A 297 14.64 13.53 3.52
CA THR A 297 15.33 12.22 3.51
C THR A 297 15.20 11.44 4.83
N THR A 298 14.65 12.06 5.88
CA THR A 298 14.45 11.40 7.17
C THR A 298 13.31 10.39 7.04
N LYS A 299 13.59 9.10 7.25
CA LYS A 299 12.58 8.04 7.30
C LYS A 299 11.51 8.34 8.35
N ARG A 300 10.25 8.07 8.05
CA ARG A 300 9.10 8.25 8.95
C ARG A 300 8.62 6.89 9.49
N ILE A 301 9.43 6.30 10.38
CA ILE A 301 9.19 4.95 10.94
C ILE A 301 7.93 4.92 11.83
N LEU A 302 7.70 5.97 12.62
CA LEU A 302 6.50 6.12 13.44
C LEU A 302 5.49 7.02 12.72
N ILE A 303 4.32 6.48 12.40
CA ILE A 303 3.26 7.16 11.64
C ILE A 303 2.04 7.41 12.56
N ASP A 304 2.16 8.39 13.45
CA ASP A 304 1.09 8.88 14.31
C ASP A 304 0.07 9.74 13.51
N LYS A 305 0.61 10.68 12.74
CA LYS A 305 -0.09 11.63 11.87
C LYS A 305 0.52 11.52 10.48
N CYS A 306 -0.29 11.82 9.47
CA CYS A 306 0.22 12.07 8.12
C CYS A 306 1.07 13.35 8.11
N GLU A 307 2.00 13.46 7.17
CA GLU A 307 2.72 14.71 6.92
C GLU A 307 1.74 15.82 6.52
N CYS A 308 2.15 17.06 6.80
CA CYS A 308 1.52 18.26 6.26
C CYS A 308 2.28 18.70 5.01
N CYS A 309 1.68 19.60 4.23
CA CYS A 309 2.21 19.97 2.94
C CYS A 309 1.80 21.39 2.55
N ASP A 310 2.73 22.10 1.92
CA ASP A 310 2.50 23.42 1.33
C ASP A 310 2.55 23.28 -0.20
N ILE A 311 1.65 23.97 -0.89
CA ILE A 311 1.53 23.93 -2.35
C ILE A 311 2.04 25.26 -2.92
N ILE A 312 3.02 25.17 -3.81
CA ILE A 312 3.65 26.28 -4.50
C ILE A 312 3.27 26.16 -5.97
N HIS A 313 2.54 27.16 -6.48
CA HIS A 313 2.14 27.21 -7.88
C HIS A 313 2.24 28.63 -8.41
N GLU A 314 3.06 28.81 -9.45
CA GLU A 314 3.20 30.08 -10.16
C GLU A 314 2.09 30.22 -11.21
N ALA A 315 1.52 31.42 -11.32
CA ALA A 315 0.42 31.68 -12.26
C ALA A 315 0.87 31.44 -13.71
N GLY A 316 0.13 30.60 -14.44
CA GLY A 316 0.45 30.20 -15.81
C GLY A 316 1.42 29.01 -15.95
N SER A 317 2.05 28.54 -14.86
CA SER A 317 2.92 27.36 -14.91
C SER A 317 2.13 26.06 -15.07
N ASN A 318 2.53 25.19 -15.99
CA ASN A 318 2.00 23.83 -16.15
C ASN A 318 2.50 22.84 -15.07
N LYS A 319 3.33 23.30 -14.14
CA LYS A 319 3.97 22.52 -13.08
C LYS A 319 3.54 23.00 -11.70
N VAL A 320 3.17 22.07 -10.81
CA VAL A 320 2.90 22.34 -9.37
C VAL A 320 4.02 21.75 -8.52
N ASP A 321 4.52 22.51 -7.55
CA ASP A 321 5.42 22.00 -6.51
C ASP A 321 4.64 21.78 -5.19
N ILE A 322 4.81 20.61 -4.58
CA ILE A 322 4.25 20.26 -3.27
C ILE A 322 5.41 19.97 -2.34
N LYS A 323 5.52 20.72 -1.24
CA LYS A 323 6.57 20.49 -0.23
C LYS A 323 5.99 19.84 1.00
N TYR A 324 6.46 18.65 1.34
CA TYR A 324 6.11 17.97 2.60
C TYR A 324 6.87 18.60 3.76
N ARG A 325 6.23 18.62 4.93
CA ARG A 325 6.77 19.10 6.19
C ARG A 325 6.04 18.46 7.37
N GLU A 326 6.62 18.61 8.56
CA GLU A 326 5.86 18.35 9.77
C GLU A 326 4.68 19.32 9.91
N CYS A 327 3.63 18.81 10.53
CA CYS A 327 2.48 19.62 10.90
C CYS A 327 2.83 20.54 12.07
N LYS A 328 2.34 21.78 12.01
CA LYS A 328 2.45 22.73 13.12
C LYS A 328 1.61 22.22 14.31
N ILE A 329 1.98 22.66 15.51
CA ILE A 329 1.21 22.39 16.72
C ILE A 329 -0.23 22.90 16.51
N ASN A 330 -1.21 22.06 16.80
CA ASN A 330 -2.65 22.30 16.59
C ASN A 330 -3.08 22.52 15.12
N GLU A 331 -2.26 22.17 14.12
CA GLU A 331 -2.65 22.27 12.70
C GLU A 331 -3.72 21.23 12.34
N ILE A 332 -4.92 21.74 12.04
CA ILE A 332 -6.02 20.99 11.43
C ILE A 332 -5.87 21.09 9.91
N ILE A 333 -5.77 19.93 9.26
CA ILE A 333 -5.74 19.83 7.79
C ILE A 333 -7.17 19.55 7.34
N ALA A 334 -7.89 20.58 6.93
CA ALA A 334 -9.30 20.52 6.51
C ALA A 334 -9.59 21.53 5.38
#